data_AF-A0A1S8WX71-F1
#
_entry.id   AF-A0A1S8WX71-F1
#
_cell.length_a   1.000
_cell.length_b   1.000
_cell.length_c   1.000
_cell.angle_alpha   90.00
_cell.angle_beta   90.00
_cell.angle_gamma   90.00
#
_symmetry.space_group_name_H-M   'P 1'
#
loop_
_entity.id
_entity.type
_entity.pdbx_description
1 polymer ?
#
loop_
_entity_poly.entity_id
_entity_poly.type
_entity_poly.pdbx_seq_one_letter_code
_entity_poly.pdbx_strand_id
1 'polypeptide(L)'
;MEEHLKSLKLVLDRLKECSLRIRKEKCDFLVDHVDYLGFRISAEGLAPLAEKLRPILEAPKPRNKHEQRSFLVMVNHYVRFIPQAATPFHPLNYLLRQGVSWIWNHEQEKPFQQAKRALTNPSVLIHFDSTQPIVLACDDSPYGVGAVLSQKDKSGILKPVAYASRSLSPAVRNYA
;
A
#
# COMPACT_ATOMS: atom_id res chain seq x y z
N MET A 1 -17.86 -16.21 17.40
CA MET A 1 -16.94 -17.26 17.91
C MET A 1 -17.22 -18.62 17.28
N GLU A 2 -18.46 -19.10 17.31
CA GLU A 2 -18.84 -20.40 16.74
C GLU A 2 -18.47 -20.56 15.26
N GLU A 3 -18.77 -19.55 14.43
CA GLU A 3 -18.42 -19.57 13.00
C GLU A 3 -16.91 -19.65 12.75
N HIS A 4 -16.12 -18.96 13.57
CA HIS A 4 -14.65 -19.00 13.48
C HIS A 4 -14.12 -20.40 13.80
N LEU A 5 -14.63 -21.05 14.86
CA LEU A 5 -14.24 -22.42 15.22
C LEU A 5 -14.64 -23.43 14.14
N LYS A 6 -15.82 -23.26 13.53
CA LYS A 6 -16.26 -24.08 12.40
C LYS A 6 -15.33 -23.94 11.19
N SER A 7 -14.96 -22.70 10.85
CA SER A 7 -14.03 -22.42 9.75
C SER A 7 -12.64 -22.98 10.01
N LEU A 8 -12.12 -22.80 11.23
CA LEU A 8 -10.83 -23.34 11.66
C LEU A 8 -10.81 -24.87 11.54
N LYS A 9 -11.85 -25.56 12.02
CA LYS A 9 -11.97 -27.01 11.90
C LYS A 9 -11.92 -27.46 10.45
N LEU A 10 -12.68 -26.81 9.57
CA LEU A 10 -12.71 -27.14 8.14
C LEU A 10 -11.34 -26.98 7.47
N VAL A 11 -10.60 -25.92 7.81
CA VAL A 11 -9.24 -25.70 7.31
C VAL A 11 -8.28 -26.78 7.82
N LEU A 12 -8.31 -27.11 9.11
CA LEU A 12 -7.44 -28.12 9.70
C LEU A 12 -7.73 -29.53 9.15
N ASP A 13 -9.01 -29.88 8.98
CA ASP A 13 -9.44 -31.15 8.38
C ASP A 13 -8.91 -31.26 6.94
N ARG A 14 -9.04 -30.19 6.15
CA ARG A 14 -8.51 -30.13 4.77
C ARG A 14 -6.99 -30.25 4.71
N LEU A 15 -6.27 -29.60 5.61
CA LEU A 15 -4.81 -29.72 5.69
C LEU A 15 -4.40 -31.16 6.01
N LYS A 16 -5.13 -31.82 6.91
CA LYS A 16 -4.91 -33.23 7.27
C LYS A 16 -5.16 -34.15 6.08
N GLU A 17 -6.26 -33.97 5.34
CA GLU A 17 -6.55 -34.73 4.11
C GLU A 17 -5.44 -34.61 3.08
N CYS A 18 -4.91 -33.39 2.91
CA CYS A 18 -3.80 -33.12 1.98
C CYS A 18 -2.42 -33.50 2.56
N SER A 19 -2.34 -34.14 3.73
CA SER A 19 -1.08 -34.49 4.42
C SER A 19 -0.14 -33.29 4.66
N LEU A 20 -0.70 -32.08 4.79
CA LEU A 20 0.04 -30.87 5.14
C LEU A 20 0.13 -30.73 6.66
N ARG A 21 1.31 -30.32 7.15
CA ARG A 21 1.56 -30.07 8.57
C ARG A 21 1.81 -28.59 8.81
N ILE A 22 1.21 -28.06 9.87
CA ILE A 22 1.42 -26.69 10.33
C ILE A 22 2.39 -26.69 11.53
N ARG A 23 3.21 -25.65 11.63
CA ARG A 23 4.08 -25.42 12.80
C ARG A 23 3.29 -24.60 13.81
N LYS A 24 2.90 -25.21 14.92
CA LYS A 24 2.01 -24.59 15.92
C LYS A 24 2.59 -23.28 16.47
N GLU A 25 3.92 -23.19 16.56
CA GLU A 25 4.64 -22.02 17.07
C GLU A 25 4.55 -20.79 16.15
N LYS A 26 4.09 -20.98 14.90
CA LYS A 26 3.88 -19.91 13.91
C LYS A 26 2.39 -19.64 13.66
N CYS A 27 1.51 -20.19 14.48
CA CYS A 27 0.06 -20.05 14.31
C CYS A 27 -0.53 -19.25 15.46
N ASP A 28 -1.21 -18.16 15.11
CA ASP A 28 -2.05 -17.40 16.02
C ASP A 28 -3.51 -17.80 15.78
N PHE A 29 -4.22 -18.16 16.84
CA PHE A 29 -5.63 -18.57 16.78
C PHE A 29 -6.47 -17.67 17.70
N LEU A 30 -7.69 -17.34 17.26
CA LEU A 30 -8.67 -16.61 18.08
C LEU A 30 -8.15 -15.26 18.61
N VAL A 31 -7.36 -14.56 17.80
CA VAL A 31 -6.77 -13.25 18.11
C VAL A 31 -7.58 -12.12 17.47
N ASP A 32 -7.57 -10.93 18.08
CA ASP A 32 -8.28 -9.74 17.57
C ASP A 32 -7.62 -9.13 16.32
N HIS A 33 -6.35 -9.46 16.09
CA HIS A 33 -5.60 -9.05 14.91
C HIS A 33 -4.60 -10.12 14.49
N VAL A 34 -4.27 -10.15 13.20
CA VAL A 34 -3.22 -11.00 12.65
C VAL A 34 -2.27 -10.19 11.79
N ASP A 35 -0.98 -10.49 11.89
CA ASP A 35 0.05 -9.89 11.07
C ASP A 35 0.30 -10.80 9.85
N TYR A 36 -0.04 -10.33 8.65
CA TYR A 36 0.03 -11.10 7.41
C TYR A 36 0.56 -10.27 6.25
N LEU A 37 1.54 -10.81 5.52
CA LEU A 37 2.19 -10.19 4.35
C LEU A 37 2.63 -8.73 4.58
N GLY A 38 3.08 -8.40 5.79
CA GLY A 38 3.56 -7.06 6.13
C GLY A 38 2.49 -6.06 6.53
N PHE A 39 1.26 -6.53 6.76
CA PHE A 39 0.14 -5.75 7.26
C PHE A 39 -0.41 -6.35 8.54
N ARG A 40 -0.92 -5.49 9.42
CA ARG A 40 -1.82 -5.84 10.51
C ARG A 40 -3.25 -5.79 9.99
N ILE A 41 -3.95 -6.91 10.15
CA ILE A 41 -5.37 -7.06 9.82
C ILE A 41 -6.12 -7.14 11.14
N SER A 42 -7.02 -6.19 11.40
CA SER A 42 -7.82 -6.13 12.63
C SER A 42 -9.27 -5.74 12.32
N ALA A 43 -10.12 -5.65 13.34
CA ALA A 43 -11.50 -5.20 13.17
C ALA A 43 -11.60 -3.77 12.63
N GLU A 44 -10.62 -2.92 12.93
CA GLU A 44 -10.55 -1.52 12.48
C GLU A 44 -10.19 -1.40 11.00
N GLY A 45 -9.51 -2.40 10.44
CA GLY A 45 -9.08 -2.39 9.04
C GLY A 45 -7.72 -3.02 8.81
N LEU A 46 -7.00 -2.42 7.86
CA LEU A 46 -5.68 -2.81 7.40
C LEU A 46 -4.68 -1.68 7.68
N ALA A 47 -3.57 -2.01 8.33
CA ALA A 47 -2.46 -1.09 8.56
C ALA A 47 -1.12 -1.74 8.21
N PRO A 48 -0.13 -1.01 7.69
CA PRO A 48 1.21 -1.56 7.47
C PRO A 48 1.94 -1.76 8.79
N LEU A 49 2.77 -2.80 8.88
CA LEU A 49 3.59 -3.06 10.06
C LEU A 49 4.78 -2.10 10.12
N ALA A 50 4.96 -1.45 11.27
CA ALA A 50 6.07 -0.50 11.47
C ALA A 50 7.45 -1.14 11.22
N GLU A 51 7.63 -2.41 11.56
CA GLU A 51 8.87 -3.16 11.28
C GLU A 51 9.15 -3.35 9.79
N LYS A 52 8.11 -3.42 8.94
CA LYS A 52 8.27 -3.55 7.49
C LYS A 52 8.42 -2.20 6.80
N LEU A 53 7.91 -1.13 7.41
CA LEU A 53 8.13 0.24 6.94
C LEU A 53 9.51 0.76 7.30
N ARG A 54 10.10 0.33 8.42
CA ARG A 54 11.40 0.82 8.90
C ARG A 54 12.51 0.79 7.83
N PRO A 55 12.74 -0.30 7.08
CA PRO A 55 13.76 -0.31 6.03
C PRO A 55 13.51 0.72 4.91
N ILE A 56 12.24 1.04 4.62
CA ILE A 56 11.87 2.05 3.62
C ILE A 56 12.14 3.47 4.16
N LEU A 57 11.80 3.70 5.44
CA LEU A 57 12.00 4.97 6.13
C LEU A 57 13.48 5.26 6.42
N GLU A 58 14.29 4.23 6.63
CA GLU A 58 15.73 4.34 6.85
C GLU A 58 16.55 4.21 5.56
N ALA A 59 15.90 3.85 4.43
CA ALA A 59 16.57 3.70 3.16
C ALA A 59 17.38 4.97 2.82
N PRO A 60 18.69 4.83 2.54
CA PRO A 60 19.52 5.95 2.15
C PRO A 60 19.09 6.45 0.77
N LYS A 61 19.53 7.66 0.44
CA LYS A 61 19.46 8.17 -0.94
C LYS A 61 20.06 7.12 -1.90
N PRO A 62 19.30 6.69 -2.93
CA PRO A 62 19.83 5.84 -3.99
C PRO A 62 21.04 6.48 -4.67
N ARG A 63 22.02 5.66 -5.04
CA ARG A 63 23.25 6.08 -5.72
C ARG A 63 23.24 5.77 -7.22
N ASN A 64 22.30 4.93 -7.66
CA ASN A 64 22.18 4.49 -9.03
C ASN A 64 20.73 4.06 -9.36
N LYS A 65 20.46 3.82 -10.65
CA LYS A 65 19.14 3.40 -11.14
C LYS A 65 18.66 2.08 -10.54
N HIS A 66 19.57 1.16 -10.21
CA HIS A 66 19.22 -0.13 -9.64
C HIS A 66 18.65 0.04 -8.22
N GLU A 67 19.36 0.77 -7.35
CA GLU A 67 18.91 1.10 -5.99
C GLU A 67 17.60 1.89 -6.01
N GLN A 68 17.43 2.83 -6.95
CA GLN A 68 16.18 3.57 -7.07
C GLN A 68 15.00 2.68 -7.47
N ARG A 69 15.22 1.76 -8.40
CA ARG A 69 14.19 0.78 -8.79
C ARG A 69 13.83 -0.11 -7.60
N SER A 70 14.83 -0.58 -6.85
CA SER A 70 14.62 -1.36 -5.64
C SER A 70 13.78 -0.59 -4.60
N PHE A 71 14.13 0.68 -4.34
CA PHE A 71 13.35 1.56 -3.47
C PHE A 71 11.90 1.70 -3.94
N LEU A 72 11.66 2.02 -5.21
CA LEU A 72 10.30 2.19 -5.73
C LEU A 72 9.48 0.90 -5.64
N VAL A 73 10.07 -0.27 -5.85
CA VAL A 73 9.37 -1.55 -5.66
C VAL A 73 8.93 -1.73 -4.20
N MET A 74 9.81 -1.41 -3.24
CA MET A 74 9.46 -1.47 -1.81
C MET A 74 8.30 -0.52 -1.45
N VAL A 75 8.37 0.74 -1.90
CA VAL A 75 7.30 1.73 -1.63
C VAL A 75 6.01 1.33 -2.34
N ASN A 76 6.08 0.79 -3.56
CA ASN A 76 4.91 0.42 -4.35
C ASN A 76 4.06 -0.67 -3.67
N HIS A 77 4.66 -1.54 -2.85
CA HIS A 77 3.90 -2.50 -2.03
C HIS A 77 2.90 -1.81 -1.08
N TYR A 78 3.21 -0.59 -0.65
CA TYR A 78 2.41 0.22 0.27
C TYR A 78 1.68 1.38 -0.43
N VAL A 79 1.66 1.44 -1.76
CA VAL A 79 1.09 2.58 -2.52
C VAL A 79 -0.38 2.83 -2.19
N ARG A 80 -1.12 1.78 -1.81
CA ARG A 80 -2.54 1.87 -1.41
C ARG A 80 -2.79 2.70 -0.16
N PHE A 81 -1.73 3.04 0.59
CA PHE A 81 -1.74 3.91 1.78
C PHE A 81 -1.26 5.33 1.48
N ILE A 82 -0.81 5.61 0.25
CA ILE A 82 -0.22 6.89 -0.14
C ILE A 82 -1.23 7.65 -1.00
N PRO A 83 -1.83 8.75 -0.49
CA PRO A 83 -2.66 9.63 -1.30
C PRO A 83 -1.85 10.22 -2.46
N GLN A 84 -2.43 10.22 -3.67
CA GLN A 84 -1.85 10.85 -4.86
C GLN A 84 -0.39 10.43 -5.17
N ALA A 85 -0.06 9.15 -4.98
CA ALA A 85 1.29 8.63 -5.13
C ALA A 85 1.99 8.95 -6.47
N ALA A 86 1.25 9.15 -7.56
CA ALA A 86 1.83 9.48 -8.88
C ALA A 86 2.66 10.77 -8.87
N THR A 87 2.28 11.75 -8.05
CA THR A 87 2.98 13.04 -7.96
C THR A 87 4.41 12.88 -7.41
N PRO A 88 4.64 12.31 -6.21
CA PRO A 88 6.00 12.05 -5.73
C PRO A 88 6.72 10.96 -6.55
N PHE A 89 6.01 10.02 -7.17
CA PHE A 89 6.63 8.94 -7.93
C PHE A 89 7.12 9.39 -9.31
N HIS A 90 6.53 10.43 -9.91
CA HIS A 90 6.90 10.88 -11.25
C HIS A 90 8.38 11.25 -11.41
N PRO A 91 8.96 12.17 -10.60
CA PRO A 91 10.37 12.53 -10.71
C PRO A 91 11.31 11.38 -10.35
N LEU A 92 10.87 10.44 -9.50
CA LEU A 92 11.63 9.24 -9.18
C LEU A 92 11.64 8.26 -10.37
N ASN A 93 10.50 8.04 -11.02
CA ASN A 93 10.42 7.22 -12.23
C ASN A 93 11.13 7.85 -13.43
N TYR A 94 11.25 9.17 -13.49
CA TYR A 94 11.96 9.87 -14.56
C TYR A 94 13.43 9.43 -14.67
N LEU A 95 14.13 9.30 -13.53
CA LEU A 95 15.52 8.82 -13.50
C LEU A 95 15.69 7.37 -13.98
N LEU A 96 14.62 6.56 -13.94
CA LEU A 96 14.64 5.19 -14.43
C LEU A 96 14.45 5.06 -15.95
N ARG A 97 14.14 6.15 -16.65
CA ARG A 97 13.94 6.14 -18.11
C ARG A 97 15.25 5.85 -18.85
N GLN A 98 15.11 5.22 -20.02
CA GLN A 98 16.21 5.02 -20.94
C GLN A 98 16.72 6.36 -21.47
N GLY A 99 18.04 6.50 -21.65
CA GLY A 99 18.66 7.75 -22.12
C GLY A 99 18.80 8.86 -21.08
N VAL A 100 18.17 8.75 -19.90
CA VAL A 100 18.32 9.74 -18.82
C VAL A 100 19.60 9.47 -18.02
N SER A 101 20.46 10.46 -17.89
CA SER A 101 21.64 10.41 -17.02
C SER A 101 21.25 10.39 -15.54
N TRP A 102 22.02 9.67 -14.72
CA TRP A 102 21.79 9.65 -13.28
C TRP A 102 22.23 10.98 -12.66
N ILE A 103 21.27 11.85 -12.36
CA ILE A 103 21.49 13.12 -11.68
C ILE A 103 20.51 13.18 -10.52
N TRP A 104 21.03 13.25 -9.29
CA TRP A 104 20.21 13.35 -8.09
C TRP A 104 20.43 14.69 -7.41
N ASN A 105 19.44 15.58 -7.55
CA ASN A 105 19.43 16.90 -6.93
C ASN A 105 18.14 17.09 -6.09
N HIS A 106 17.82 18.33 -5.76
CA HIS A 106 16.63 18.70 -5.00
C HIS A 106 15.32 18.17 -5.63
N GLU A 107 15.24 18.11 -6.96
CA GLU A 107 14.05 17.64 -7.70
C GLU A 107 13.77 16.15 -7.51
N GLN A 108 14.75 15.34 -7.09
CA GLN A 108 14.53 13.94 -6.72
C GLN A 108 14.53 13.74 -5.21
N GLU A 109 15.32 14.51 -4.47
CA GLU A 109 15.37 14.43 -3.02
C GLU A 109 14.02 14.77 -2.38
N LYS A 110 13.37 15.87 -2.81
CA LYS A 110 12.08 16.29 -2.24
C LYS A 110 10.99 15.21 -2.42
N PRO A 111 10.75 14.66 -3.62
CA PRO A 111 9.81 13.55 -3.83
C PRO A 111 10.18 12.26 -3.10
N PHE A 112 11.48 11.94 -3.00
CA PHE A 112 11.96 10.79 -2.24
C PHE A 112 11.57 10.91 -0.75
N GLN A 113 11.83 12.06 -0.14
CA GLN A 113 11.44 12.31 1.24
C GLN A 113 9.92 12.37 1.41
N GLN A 114 9.19 12.92 0.44
CA GLN A 114 7.72 12.94 0.46
C GLN A 114 7.13 11.53 0.43
N ALA A 115 7.66 10.63 -0.41
CA ALA A 115 7.23 9.23 -0.47
C ALA A 115 7.47 8.51 0.87
N LYS A 116 8.61 8.77 1.53
CA LYS A 116 8.91 8.24 2.86
C LYS A 116 7.95 8.77 3.93
N ARG A 117 7.72 10.10 3.95
CA ARG A 117 6.79 10.75 4.91
C ARG A 117 5.34 10.28 4.74
N ALA A 118 4.90 9.99 3.52
CA ALA A 118 3.56 9.45 3.32
C ALA A 118 3.35 8.09 4.01
N LEU A 119 4.44 7.35 4.27
CA LEU A 119 4.42 6.07 4.97
C LEU A 119 4.65 6.19 6.49
N THR A 120 4.97 7.37 7.04
CA THR A 120 5.17 7.52 8.49
C THR A 120 3.87 7.60 9.28
N ASN A 121 2.78 8.04 8.65
CA ASN A 121 1.45 8.07 9.25
C ASN A 121 0.42 7.49 8.26
N PRO A 122 0.51 6.19 7.95
CA PRO A 122 -0.38 5.57 6.99
C PRO A 122 -1.79 5.53 7.57
N SER A 123 -2.77 6.06 6.82
CA SER A 123 -4.17 5.93 7.17
C SER A 123 -4.52 4.45 7.36
N VAL A 124 -5.23 4.11 8.44
CA VAL A 124 -5.88 2.81 8.53
C VAL A 124 -6.92 2.73 7.43
N LEU A 125 -6.78 1.74 6.56
CA LEU A 125 -7.75 1.48 5.49
C LEU A 125 -8.83 0.57 6.05
N ILE A 126 -10.10 0.97 5.96
CA ILE A 126 -11.20 0.11 6.41
C ILE A 126 -11.39 -1.06 5.45
N HIS A 127 -11.99 -2.16 5.94
CA HIS A 127 -12.36 -3.29 5.11
C HIS A 127 -13.44 -2.89 4.11
N PHE A 128 -13.31 -3.38 2.88
CA PHE A 128 -14.34 -3.20 1.88
C PHE A 128 -15.59 -4.01 2.23
N ASP A 129 -16.74 -3.35 2.18
CA ASP A 129 -18.05 -3.96 2.38
C ASP A 129 -18.85 -3.89 1.07
N SER A 130 -19.06 -5.03 0.40
CA SER A 130 -19.78 -5.08 -0.87
C SER A 130 -21.25 -4.64 -0.79
N THR A 131 -21.81 -4.54 0.41
CA THR A 131 -23.20 -4.11 0.63
C THR A 131 -23.36 -2.61 0.78
N GLN A 132 -22.25 -1.87 0.94
CA GLN A 132 -22.27 -0.44 1.19
C GLN A 132 -21.97 0.39 -0.06
N PRO A 133 -22.58 1.59 -0.19
CA PRO A 133 -22.30 2.49 -1.29
C PRO A 133 -20.83 2.94 -1.26
N ILE A 134 -20.28 3.05 -2.46
CA ILE A 134 -18.91 3.49 -2.68
C ILE A 134 -18.90 4.98 -2.97
N VAL A 135 -17.96 5.71 -2.38
CA VAL A 135 -17.61 7.08 -2.79
C VAL A 135 -16.23 7.04 -3.42
N LEU A 136 -16.16 7.43 -4.69
CA LEU A 136 -14.91 7.61 -5.42
C LEU A 136 -14.66 9.11 -5.57
N ALA A 137 -13.58 9.61 -4.98
CA ALA A 137 -13.10 10.97 -5.22
C ALA A 137 -11.82 10.90 -6.05
N CYS A 138 -11.77 11.68 -7.12
CA CYS A 138 -10.64 11.74 -8.04
C CYS A 138 -10.10 13.17 -8.08
N ASP A 139 -8.78 13.28 -8.22
CA ASP A 139 -8.06 14.53 -8.39
C ASP A 139 -6.96 14.33 -9.42
N ASP A 140 -6.57 15.39 -10.12
CA ASP A 140 -5.55 15.35 -11.13
C ASP A 140 -4.47 16.40 -10.90
N SER A 141 -3.31 16.12 -11.47
CA SER A 141 -2.15 16.97 -11.46
C SER A 141 -1.54 16.98 -12.86
N PRO A 142 -0.61 17.90 -13.18
CA PRO A 142 0.09 17.92 -14.46
C PRO A 142 0.79 16.61 -14.84
N TYR A 143 0.96 15.69 -13.88
CA TYR A 143 1.79 14.49 -14.00
C TYR A 143 1.00 13.19 -13.87
N GLY A 144 -0.18 13.22 -13.27
CA GLY A 144 -0.85 12.01 -12.78
C GLY A 144 -2.23 12.30 -12.22
N VAL A 145 -3.03 11.24 -12.14
CA VAL A 145 -4.33 11.22 -11.47
C VAL A 145 -4.22 10.46 -10.15
N GLY A 146 -4.91 10.93 -9.14
CA GLY A 146 -5.14 10.26 -7.87
C GLY A 146 -6.62 9.93 -7.70
N ALA A 147 -6.90 8.86 -6.99
CA ALA A 147 -8.25 8.51 -6.58
C ALA A 147 -8.23 7.93 -5.16
N VAL A 148 -9.30 8.16 -4.42
CA VAL A 148 -9.57 7.49 -3.15
C VAL A 148 -10.93 6.78 -3.26
N LEU A 149 -10.90 5.48 -3.02
CA LEU A 149 -12.07 4.67 -2.81
C LEU A 149 -12.41 4.74 -1.31
N SER A 150 -13.62 5.17 -0.98
CA SER A 150 -14.06 5.31 0.42
C SER A 150 -15.44 4.70 0.65
N GLN A 151 -15.68 4.27 1.89
CA GLN A 151 -16.99 3.82 2.38
C GLN A 151 -17.27 4.45 3.75
N LYS A 152 -18.54 4.52 4.13
CA LYS A 152 -18.90 4.99 5.46
C LYS A 152 -18.57 3.89 6.48
N ASP A 153 -17.94 4.26 7.59
CA ASP A 153 -17.81 3.37 8.72
C ASP A 153 -19.15 3.23 9.47
N LYS A 154 -19.17 2.43 10.54
CA LYS A 154 -20.36 2.23 11.38
C LYS A 154 -20.88 3.53 12.02
N SER A 155 -20.06 4.58 12.08
CA SER A 155 -20.42 5.90 12.59
C SER A 155 -20.90 6.85 11.49
N GLY A 156 -20.99 6.38 10.24
CA GLY A 156 -21.41 7.18 9.09
C GLY A 156 -20.30 8.09 8.52
N ILE A 157 -19.08 8.01 9.05
CA ILE A 157 -17.95 8.83 8.62
C ILE A 157 -17.29 8.17 7.42
N LEU A 158 -17.00 8.95 6.39
CA LEU A 158 -16.33 8.45 5.20
C LEU A 158 -14.87 8.10 5.52
N LYS A 159 -14.48 6.84 5.32
CA LYS A 159 -13.13 6.33 5.55
C LYS A 159 -12.56 5.72 4.27
N PRO A 160 -11.24 5.85 4.05
CA PRO A 160 -10.60 5.28 2.88
C PRO A 160 -10.56 3.75 2.96
N VAL A 161 -10.93 3.09 1.87
CA VAL A 161 -10.73 1.65 1.63
C VAL A 161 -9.42 1.44 0.87
N ALA A 162 -9.13 2.30 -0.12
CA ALA A 162 -7.88 2.26 -0.87
C ALA A 162 -7.58 3.60 -1.54
N TYR A 163 -6.29 3.94 -1.64
CA TYR A 163 -5.81 4.96 -2.57
C TYR A 163 -5.33 4.31 -3.88
N ALA A 164 -5.66 4.94 -5.00
CA ALA A 164 -5.15 4.58 -6.32
C ALA A 164 -4.50 5.81 -6.95
N SER A 165 -3.45 5.60 -7.74
CA SER A 165 -2.83 6.69 -8.47
C SER A 165 -2.13 6.19 -9.71
N ARG A 166 -2.14 7.00 -10.78
CA ARG A 166 -1.56 6.65 -12.06
C ARG A 166 -0.91 7.87 -12.70
N SER A 167 0.31 7.72 -13.20
CA SER A 167 0.96 8.77 -14.01
C SER A 167 0.30 8.92 -15.37
N LEU A 168 0.15 10.15 -15.84
CA LEU A 168 -0.35 10.46 -17.17
C LEU A 168 0.73 10.19 -18.23
N SER A 169 0.32 9.60 -19.35
CA SER A 169 1.17 9.44 -20.53
C SER A 169 1.46 10.82 -21.16
N PRO A 170 2.55 10.98 -21.94
CA PRO A 170 2.85 12.24 -22.61
C PRO A 170 1.69 12.75 -23.48
N ALA A 171 1.00 11.84 -24.17
CA ALA A 171 -0.18 12.19 -24.97
C ALA A 171 -1.29 12.79 -24.09
N VAL A 172 -1.63 12.16 -22.97
CA VAL A 172 -2.75 12.59 -22.10
C VAL A 172 -2.47 13.92 -21.38
N ARG A 173 -1.20 14.26 -21.12
CA ARG A 173 -0.83 15.54 -20.49
C ARG A 173 -1.14 16.77 -21.35
N ASN A 174 -1.29 16.60 -22.66
CA ASN A 174 -1.46 17.69 -23.61
C ASN A 174 -2.92 17.89 -24.06
N TYR A 175 -3.90 17.27 -23.40
CA TYR A 175 -5.33 17.38 -23.77
C TYR A 175 -6.01 18.66 -23.26
N ALA A 176 -5.26 19.60 -22.66
CA ALA A 176 -5.76 20.88 -22.15
C ALA A 176 -6.01 21.90 -23.26
#